data_AF-A0A0M0GR12-F1
#
_entry.id   AF-A0A0M0GR12-F1
#
_cell.length_a   1.000
_cell.length_b   1.000
_cell.length_c   1.000
_cell.angle_alpha   90.00
_cell.angle_beta   90.00
_cell.angle_gamma   90.00
#
_symmetry.space_group_name_H-M   'P 1'
#
loop_
_entity.id
_entity.type
_entity.pdbx_description
1 polymer ?
#
loop_
_entity_poly.entity_id
_entity_poly.type
_entity_poly.pdbx_seq_one_letter_code
_entity_poly.pdbx_strand_id
1 'polypeptide(L)' 'MAKQVILLILIGISFILNLFGLMKLIPLYVTSPILFVCVLIFIHSLLTRHRFKGFQR' A
#
# COMPACT_ATOMS: atom_id res chain seq x y z
N MET A 1 -16.02 -1.72 4.69
CA MET A 1 -15.61 -1.31 3.33
C MET A 1 -14.67 -0.10 3.34
N ALA A 2 -14.92 0.92 4.19
CA ALA A 2 -14.09 2.13 4.29
C ALA A 2 -12.56 1.89 4.40
N LYS A 3 -12.11 0.89 5.18
CA LYS A 3 -10.68 0.57 5.34
C LYS A 3 -9.97 0.25 4.02
N GLN A 4 -10.66 -0.41 3.09
CA GLN A 4 -10.10 -0.78 1.78
C GLN A 4 -10.01 0.44 0.84
N VAL A 5 -11.01 1.32 0.90
CA VAL A 5 -11.05 2.57 0.13
C VAL A 5 -9.91 3.50 0.56
N ILE A 6 -9.69 3.64 1.87
CA ILE A 6 -8.59 4.45 2.42
C ILE A 6 -7.23 3.92 1.98
N LEU A 7 -7.03 2.60 1.99
CA LEU A 7 -5.80 1.97 1.52
C LEU A 7 -5.57 2.20 0.01
N LEU A 8 -6.62 2.10 -0.79
CA LEU A 8 -6.57 2.37 -2.23
C LEU A 8 -6.14 3.82 -2.52
N ILE A 9 -6.71 4.78 -1.79
CA ILE A 9 -6.34 6.20 -1.90
C ILE A 9 -4.87 6.41 -1.51
N LEU A 10 -4.41 5.78 -0.42
CA LEU A 10 -3.04 5.89 0.07
C LEU A 10 -2.00 5.35 -0.93
N ILE A 11 -2.32 4.25 -1.62
CA ILE A 11 -1.49 3.67 -2.68
C ILE A 11 -1.45 4.59 -3.89
N GLY A 12 -2.60 5.14 -4.30
CA GLY A 12 -2.66 6.10 -5.40
C GLY A 12 -1.78 7.33 -5.16
N ILE A 13 -1.85 7.89 -3.95
CA ILE A 13 -1.01 9.04 -3.55
C ILE A 13 0.48 8.66 -3.53
N SER A 14 0.83 7.50 -2.96
CA SER A 14 2.22 7.03 -2.93
C SER A 14 2.78 6.73 -4.32
N PHE A 15 1.93 6.27 -5.25
CA PHE A 15 2.31 6.04 -6.64
C PHE A 15 2.66 7.33 -7.36
N ILE A 16 1.85 8.38 -7.19
CA ILE A 16 2.12 9.71 -7.73
C ILE A 16 3.42 10.28 -7.13
N LEU A 17 3.63 10.14 -5.82
CA LEU A 17 4.87 10.53 -5.14
C LEU A 17 6.11 9.80 -5.69
N ASN A 18 6.00 8.52 -6.05
CA ASN A 18 7.11 7.81 -6.66
C ASN A 18 7.36 8.21 -8.11
N LEU A 19 6.34 8.62 -8.87
CA LEU A 19 6.53 9.25 -10.17
C LEU A 19 7.38 10.53 -10.04
N PHE A 20 7.13 11.35 -9.02
CA PHE A 20 7.98 12.50 -8.72
C PHE A 20 9.41 12.12 -8.32
N GLY A 21 9.60 11.02 -7.59
CA GLY A 21 10.92 10.44 -7.33
C GLY A 21 11.66 10.01 -8.61
N LEU A 22 10.93 9.45 -9.57
CA LEU A 22 11.47 9.10 -10.90
C LEU A 22 12.02 10.32 -11.65
N MET A 23 11.39 11.48 -11.48
CA MET A 23 11.81 12.75 -12.09
C MET A 23 13.03 13.39 -11.40
N LYS A 24 13.74 12.67 -10.52
CA LYS A 24 14.90 13.13 -9.71
C LYS A 24 14.60 14.29 -8.75
N LEU A 25 13.35 14.67 -8.55
CA LEU A 25 12.95 15.71 -7.57
C LEU A 25 13.16 15.23 -6.13
N ILE A 26 13.07 13.91 -5.91
CA ILE A 26 13.23 13.24 -4.62
C ILE A 26 14.08 11.99 -4.87
N PRO A 27 15.01 11.61 -3.97
CA PRO A 27 15.78 10.37 -4.13
C PRO A 27 14.85 9.15 -4.22
N LEU A 28 14.96 8.43 -5.34
CA LEU A 28 14.27 7.16 -5.63
C LEU A 28 14.42 6.12 -4.51
N TYR A 29 15.52 6.20 -3.78
CA TYR A 29 15.82 5.33 -2.63
C TYR A 29 14.87 5.54 -1.45
N VAL A 30 14.19 6.69 -1.37
CA VAL A 30 13.21 7.01 -0.31
C VAL A 30 11.79 6.74 -0.79
N THR A 31 11.47 7.07 -2.05
CA THR A 31 10.12 6.88 -2.60
C THR A 31 9.80 5.41 -2.86
N SER A 32 10.78 4.61 -3.30
CA SER A 32 10.63 3.17 -3.55
C SER A 32 10.24 2.36 -2.29
N PRO A 33 10.94 2.48 -1.14
CA PRO A 33 10.54 1.75 0.07
C PRO A 33 9.20 2.23 0.64
N ILE A 34 8.85 3.51 0.49
CA ILE A 34 7.53 4.02 0.90
C ILE A 34 6.40 3.33 0.11
N LEU A 35 6.58 3.20 -1.21
CA LEU A 35 5.62 2.53 -2.06
C LEU A 35 5.55 1.04 -1.75
N PHE A 36 6.71 0.42 -1.52
CA PHE A 36 6.79 -0.99 -1.17
C PHE A 36 5.98 -1.29 0.09
N VAL A 37 6.16 -0.50 1.16
CA VAL A 37 5.39 -0.67 2.41
C VAL A 37 3.89 -0.48 2.18
N CYS A 38 3.48 0.51 1.38
CA CYS A 38 2.06 0.74 1.06
C CYS A 38 1.44 -0.46 0.33
N VAL A 39 2.13 -1.00 -0.67
CA VAL A 39 1.69 -2.20 -1.41
C VAL A 39 1.68 -3.43 -0.49
N LEU A 40 2.66 -3.58 0.40
CA LEU A 40 2.74 -4.69 1.35
C LEU A 40 1.54 -4.69 2.31
N ILE A 41 1.20 -3.52 2.88
CA ILE A 41 0.03 -3.36 3.76
C ILE A 41 -1.26 -3.63 2.97
N PHE A 42 -1.33 -3.20 1.71
CA PHE A 42 -2.47 -3.48 0.85
C PHE A 42 -2.66 -4.97 0.59
N ILE A 43 -1.61 -5.66 0.18
CA ILE A 43 -1.61 -7.11 -0.03
C ILE A 43 -1.96 -7.83 1.27
N HIS A 44 -1.37 -7.44 2.40
CA HIS A 44 -1.70 -8.01 3.71
C HIS A 44 -3.18 -7.79 4.09
N SER A 45 -3.74 -6.62 3.78
CA SER A 45 -5.16 -6.31 3.98
C SER A 45 -6.08 -7.17 3.10
N LEU A 46 -5.69 -7.45 1.84
CA LEU A 46 -6.39 -8.38 0.97
C LEU A 46 -6.29 -9.82 1.46
N LEU A 47 -5.10 -10.24 1.89
CA LEU A 47 -4.82 -11.58 2.40
C LEU A 47 -5.56 -11.88 3.70
N THR A 48 -5.69 -10.88 4.57
CA THR A 48 -6.48 -10.97 5.81
C THR A 48 -7.98 -11.17 5.50
N ARG A 49 -8.46 -10.72 4.33
CA ARG A 49 -9.85 -10.94 3.90
C ARG A 49 -10.13 -12.39 3.50
N HIS A 50 -9.10 -13.14 3.11
CA HIS A 50 -9.18 -14.57 2.75
C HIS A 50 -8.66 -15.49 3.85
N ARG A 51 -8.32 -14.97 5.05
CA ARG A 51 -8.16 -15.84 6.21
C ARG A 51 -9.53 -16.37 6.60
N PHE A 52 -9.73 -17.66 6.35
CA PHE A 52 -10.78 -18.46 6.95
C PHE A 52 -10.82 -18.14 8.44
N LYS A 53 -11.92 -17.55 8.91
CA LYS A 53 -12.24 -17.47 10.34
C LYS A 53 -12.51 -18.89 10.80
N GLY A 54 -11.46 -19.69 10.98
CA GLY A 54 -11.56 -20.99 11.62
C GLY A 54 -12.33 -20.80 12.93
N PHE A 55 -13.38 -21.60 13.08
CA PHE A 55 -14.32 -21.61 14.21
C PHE A 55 -13.65 -21.19 15.52
N GLN A 56 -13.92 -19.98 15.97
CA GLN A 56 -13.66 -19.63 17.37
C GLN A 56 -14.80 -20.25 18.18
N ARG A 57 -14.50 -21.36 18.84
CA ARG A 57 -15.24 -21.85 20.01
C ARG A 57 -15.02 -20.88 21.18
#